data_AF-A0A6H2A478-F1
#
_entry.id   AF-A0A6H2A478-F1
#
_cell.length_a   1.000
_cell.length_b   1.000
_cell.length_c   1.000
_cell.angle_alpha   90.00
_cell.angle_beta   90.00
_cell.angle_gamma   90.00
#
_symmetry.space_group_name_H-M   'P 1'
#
loop_
_entity.id
_entity.type
_entity.pdbx_description
1 polymer ?
#
loop_
_entity_poly.entity_id
_entity_poly.type
_entity_poly.pdbx_seq_one_letter_code
_entity_poly.pdbx_strand_id
1 'polypeptide(L)' 'MATKLEEEVYNELDLLELLGIGRQTLDTLRLEKGFPVVKLTPRVRIYLSDNVLAWLKRRAIMA' A
#
# COMPACT_ATOMS: atom_id res chain seq x y z
N MET A 1 21.25 -4.01 7.67
CA MET A 1 21.36 -3.65 6.24
C MET A 1 20.03 -3.03 5.87
N ALA A 2 20.01 -1.77 5.41
CA ALA A 2 18.77 -1.12 5.02
C ALA A 2 18.29 -1.74 3.72
N THR A 3 17.25 -2.58 3.79
CA THR A 3 16.41 -2.84 2.63
C THR A 3 15.89 -1.48 2.19
N LYS A 4 16.26 -1.06 0.98
CA LYS A 4 15.66 0.15 0.42
C LYS A 4 14.17 -0.10 0.41
N LEU A 5 13.41 0.82 1.00
CA LEU A 5 11.94 0.79 0.96
C LEU A 5 11.46 0.42 -0.45
N GLU A 6 12.16 0.90 -1.48
CA GLU A 6 11.99 0.64 -2.92
C GLU A 6 11.83 -0.84 -3.33
N GLU A 7 12.45 -1.78 -2.61
CA GLU A 7 12.41 -3.23 -2.92
C GLU A 7 11.54 -4.05 -1.96
N GLU A 8 10.89 -3.40 -0.99
CA GLU A 8 10.13 -4.10 0.04
C GLU A 8 8.72 -4.48 -0.43
N VAL A 9 8.35 -5.72 -0.15
CA VAL A 9 7.01 -6.28 -0.42
C VAL A 9 6.30 -6.44 0.91
N TYR A 10 5.24 -5.66 1.11
CA TYR A 10 4.44 -5.70 2.32
C TYR A 10 3.21 -6.60 2.15
N ASN A 11 2.90 -7.40 3.17
CA ASN A 11 1.60 -8.05 3.28
C ASN A 11 0.54 -7.04 3.78
N GLU A 12 -0.73 -7.45 3.84
CA GLU A 12 -1.82 -6.55 4.28
C GLU A 12 -1.67 -6.08 5.73
N LEU A 13 -1.24 -6.94 6.66
CA LEU A 13 -1.07 -6.57 8.07
C LEU A 13 0.07 -5.57 8.25
N ASP A 14 1.23 -5.86 7.66
CA ASP A 14 2.40 -5.00 7.78
C ASP A 14 2.13 -3.61 7.18
N LEU A 15 1.39 -3.55 6.06
CA LEU A 15 1.03 -2.27 5.46
C LEU A 15 0.08 -1.44 6.36
N LEU A 16 -0.88 -2.10 7.00
CA LEU A 16 -1.81 -1.43 7.93
C LEU A 16 -1.05 -0.81 9.10
N GLU A 17 -0.10 -1.56 9.66
CA GLU A 17 0.78 -1.08 10.73
C GLU A 17 1.67 0.07 10.26
N LEU A 18 2.34 -0.09 9.11
CA LEU A 18 3.22 0.92 8.53
C LEU A 18 2.50 2.26 8.28
N LEU A 19 1.28 2.22 7.77
CA LEU A 19 0.50 3.42 7.47
C LEU A 19 -0.31 3.92 8.67
N GLY A 20 -0.38 3.15 9.76
CA GLY A 20 -1.20 3.48 10.93
C GLY A 20 -2.70 3.56 10.62
N ILE A 21 -3.20 2.75 9.68
CA ILE A 21 -4.61 2.78 9.25
C ILE A 21 -5.33 1.47 9.53
N GLY A 22 -6.66 1.54 9.63
CA GLY A 22 -7.51 0.37 9.75
C GLY A 22 -7.79 -0.32 8.42
N ARG A 23 -8.22 -1.59 8.50
CA ARG A 23 -8.57 -2.41 7.33
C ARG A 23 -9.66 -1.78 6.46
N GLN A 24 -10.68 -1.20 7.08
CA GLN A 24 -11.77 -0.53 6.38
C GLN A 24 -11.27 0.66 5.55
N THR A 25 -10.34 1.45 6.11
CA THR A 25 -9.69 2.56 5.40
C THR A 25 -8.91 2.04 4.19
N LEU A 26 -8.13 0.97 4.36
CA LEU A 26 -7.38 0.37 3.25
C LEU A 26 -8.32 -0.21 2.18
N ASP A 27 -9.47 -0.77 2.55
CA ASP A 27 -10.51 -1.19 1.61
C ASP A 27 -11.08 -0.03 0.81
N THR A 28 -11.48 1.06 1.46
CA THR A 28 -11.94 2.28 0.78
C THR A 28 -10.88 2.83 -0.16
N LEU A 29 -9.61 2.87 0.26
CA LEU A 29 -8.51 3.33 -0.56
C LEU A 29 -8.35 2.47 -1.84
N ARG A 30 -8.47 1.14 -1.70
CA ARG A 30 -8.38 0.21 -2.85
C ARG A 30 -9.57 0.34 -3.79
N LEU A 31 -10.79 0.34 -3.26
CA LEU A 31 -12.02 0.26 -4.04
C LEU A 31 -12.38 1.60 -4.70
N GLU A 32 -12.15 2.71 -4.01
CA GLU A 32 -12.65 4.02 -4.45
C GLU A 32 -11.55 4.97 -4.90
N LYS A 33 -10.33 4.80 -4.36
CA LYS A 33 -9.24 5.77 -4.56
C LYS A 33 -8.10 5.22 -5.42
N GLY A 34 -8.24 4.01 -5.94
CA GLY A 34 -7.28 3.36 -6.84
C GLY A 34 -5.94 3.07 -6.16
N PHE A 35 -5.95 2.74 -4.87
CA PHE A 35 -4.72 2.42 -4.13
C PHE A 35 -4.04 1.18 -4.72
N PRO A 36 -2.71 1.23 -4.94
CA PRO A 36 -1.99 0.16 -5.62
C PRO A 36 -2.02 -1.13 -4.80
N VAL A 37 -2.32 -2.25 -5.46
CA VAL A 37 -2.34 -3.58 -4.85
C VAL A 37 -1.99 -4.63 -5.90
N VAL A 38 -1.16 -5.59 -5.52
CA VAL A 38 -0.87 -6.77 -6.34
C VAL A 38 -1.61 -7.95 -5.74
N LYS A 39 -2.48 -8.57 -6.55
CA LYS A 39 -3.20 -9.79 -6.16
C LYS A 39 -2.38 -10.99 -6.60
N LEU A 40 -1.76 -11.69 -5.64
CA LEU A 40 -1.07 -12.96 -5.94
C LEU A 40 -2.07 -14.10 -6.10
N THR A 41 -3.12 -14.10 -5.27
CA THR A 41 -4.23 -15.07 -5.33
C THR A 41 -5.55 -14.35 -4.97
N PRO A 42 -6.71 -15.02 -5.04
CA PRO A 42 -7.97 -14.42 -4.58
C PRO A 42 -7.95 -13.97 -3.10
N ARG A 43 -7.11 -14.60 -2.28
CA ARG A 43 -7.02 -14.35 -0.82
C ARG A 43 -5.78 -13.57 -0.41
N VAL A 44 -4.73 -13.58 -1.23
CA VAL A 44 -3.43 -12.98 -0.88
C VAL A 44 -3.20 -11.74 -1.71
N ARG A 45 -2.92 -10.65 -1.00
CA ARG A 45 -2.62 -9.33 -1.57
C ARG A 45 -1.32 -8.84 -0.98
N ILE A 46 -0.47 -8.29 -1.82
CA ILE A 46 0.80 -7.70 -1.44
C ILE A 46 0.88 -6.28 -1.98
N TYR A 47 1.76 -5.49 -1.38
CA TYR A 47 1.94 -4.09 -1.66
C TYR A 47 3.41 -3.83 -1.93
N LEU A 48 3.69 -3.34 -3.14
CA LEU A 48 5.03 -2.90 -3.51
C LEU A 48 5.21 -1.49 -2.99
N SER A 49 6.22 -1.30 -2.17
CA SER A 49 6.50 -0.04 -1.48
C SER A 49 6.66 1.13 -2.43
N ASP A 50 7.35 0.94 -3.56
CA ASP A 50 7.49 1.99 -4.57
C ASP A 50 6.16 2.47 -5.12
N ASN A 51 5.23 1.55 -5.38
CA ASN A 51 3.91 1.89 -5.88
C ASN A 51 3.11 2.64 -4.80
N VAL A 52 3.16 2.15 -3.56
CA VAL A 52 2.50 2.80 -2.42
C VAL A 52 3.05 4.22 -2.22
N LEU A 53 4.37 4.37 -2.18
CA LEU A 53 5.04 5.66 -2.00
C LEU A 53 4.75 6.62 -3.16
N ALA A 54 4.80 6.15 -4.40
CA ALA A 54 4.47 6.95 -5.57
C ALA A 54 3.01 7.43 -5.53
N TRP A 55 2.09 6.57 -5.13
CA TRP A 55 0.68 6.92 -4.97
C TRP A 55 0.48 7.97 -3.87
N LEU A 56 1.13 7.81 -2.72
CA LEU A 56 1.08 8.78 -1.61
C LEU A 56 1.64 10.15 -2.03
N LYS A 57 2.79 10.16 -2.70
CA LYS A 57 3.41 11.40 -3.23
C LYS A 57 2.48 12.13 -4.20
N ARG A 58 1.83 11.41 -5.12
CA ARG A 58 0.87 12.02 -6.06
C ARG A 58 -0.29 12.68 -5.34
N ARG A 59 -0.82 12.06 -4.28
CA ARG A 59 -1.93 12.64 -3.51
C ARG A 59 -1.52 13.81 -2.64
N ALA A 60 -0.32 13.77 -2.04
CA ALA A 60 0.20 14.88 -1.24
C ALA A 60 0.40 16.16 -2.08
N ILE A 61 0.68 16.04 -3.39
CA ILE A 61 0.84 17.18 -4.30
C ILE A 61 -0.52 17.76 -4.75
N MET A 62 -1.59 16.97 -4.67
CA MET A 62 -2.95 17.36 -5.11
C MET A 62 -3.86 17.82 -3.96
N ALA A 63 -3.38 17.79 -2.71
CA ALA A 63 -4.10 18.25 -1.51
C ALA A 63 -3.66 19.67 -1.15
#